data_AF-A0A7R9JYA2-F1
#
_entry.id   AF-A0A7R9JYA2-F1
#
_cell.length_a   1.000
_cell.length_b   1.000
_cell.length_c   1.000
_cell.angle_alpha   90.00
_cell.angle_beta   90.00
_cell.angle_gamma   90.00
#
_symmetry.space_group_name_H-M   'P 1'
#
loop_
_entity.id
_entity.type
_entity.pdbx_description
1 polymer ?
#
loop_
_entity_poly.entity_id
_entity_poly.type
_entity_poly.pdbx_seq_one_letter_code
_entity_poly.pdbx_strand_id
1 'polypeptide(L)'
;MDGLENTDCGAVQAVERVGGAACANQQADISSGLSMKLKPWEVNQHISTILRQMEVNKFLHICEIERRPVLQLAAQLFPPLTGVPTLFGSNSERLQLAVLVVLCGKNVEEAFDLAFRIIQDYHLKASRVFCLVGSKLASDNRIVEIEQLIGSIQRSGTSDPSVICDEVLGVSLQVLAEKNELEAVEPLVRLITDLDKKVSAYIHCRQLKSAYLLAVKNNRLEDVRRILHEAEQLGQTKIQQLCMKKLEQGSNT
;
A
#
# COMPACT_ATOMS: atom_id res chain seq x y z
N MET A 1 63.73 -26.87 -1.89
CA MET A 1 64.04 -27.06 -3.33
C MET A 1 63.51 -25.82 -4.00
N ASP A 2 64.30 -24.75 -3.84
CA ASP A 2 64.06 -23.43 -4.40
C ASP A 2 64.84 -23.36 -5.71
N GLY A 3 64.16 -23.01 -6.79
CA GLY A 3 64.75 -22.76 -8.10
C GLY A 3 64.52 -21.30 -8.49
N LEU A 4 65.57 -20.50 -8.35
CA LEU A 4 65.78 -19.20 -8.98
C LEU A 4 66.48 -19.42 -10.34
N GLU A 5 66.13 -18.63 -11.36
CA GLU A 5 67.00 -17.98 -12.37
C GLU A 5 66.10 -17.44 -13.50
N ASN A 6 65.87 -16.13 -13.67
CA ASN A 6 66.73 -15.03 -14.14
C ASN A 6 67.37 -15.22 -15.53
N THR A 7 66.88 -14.42 -16.49
CA THR A 7 67.57 -13.83 -17.66
C THR A 7 66.76 -12.56 -18.02
N ASP A 8 67.20 -11.34 -17.69
CA ASP A 8 68.31 -10.49 -18.15
C ASP A 8 68.04 -9.72 -19.46
N CYS A 9 68.59 -8.50 -19.48
CA CYS A 9 68.87 -7.60 -20.61
C CYS A 9 67.75 -6.66 -21.05
N GLY A 10 67.91 -5.34 -21.10
CA GLY A 10 69.10 -4.54 -20.94
C GLY A 10 68.78 -3.03 -20.89
N ALA A 11 69.63 -2.31 -20.18
CA ALA A 11 69.66 -0.87 -20.07
C ALA A 11 70.25 -0.21 -21.33
N VAL A 12 69.81 1.01 -21.63
CA VAL A 12 70.58 1.97 -22.43
C VAL A 12 70.57 3.32 -21.70
N GLN A 13 71.77 3.90 -21.60
CA GLN A 13 72.20 5.04 -20.79
C GLN A 13 71.89 6.43 -21.39
N ALA A 14 71.69 7.39 -20.47
CA ALA A 14 72.29 8.75 -20.36
C ALA A 14 72.13 9.77 -21.52
N VAL A 15 72.04 11.11 -21.32
CA VAL A 15 73.01 12.04 -20.69
C VAL A 15 72.37 13.45 -20.45
N GLU A 16 72.69 14.03 -19.27
CA GLU A 16 72.90 15.45 -18.82
C GLU A 16 72.19 16.66 -19.49
N ARG A 17 71.46 17.53 -18.75
CA ARG A 17 71.80 18.67 -17.84
C ARG A 17 71.52 20.06 -18.50
N VAL A 18 70.84 20.92 -17.74
CA VAL A 18 71.19 22.31 -17.34
C VAL A 18 69.95 23.23 -17.33
N GLY A 19 69.59 23.69 -16.12
CA GLY A 19 69.28 25.09 -15.78
C GLY A 19 68.06 25.79 -16.40
N GLY A 20 67.17 26.31 -15.55
CA GLY A 20 66.25 27.38 -15.97
C GLY A 20 65.08 27.64 -15.05
N ALA A 21 65.24 28.67 -14.22
CA ALA A 21 64.27 29.40 -13.41
C ALA A 21 62.75 29.25 -13.71
N ALA A 22 62.01 29.08 -12.61
CA ALA A 22 60.76 29.76 -12.25
C ALA A 22 59.72 30.05 -13.36
N CYS A 23 58.62 29.31 -13.31
CA CYS A 23 57.30 29.90 -13.54
C CYS A 23 56.31 29.29 -12.55
N ALA A 24 55.79 30.15 -11.69
CA ALA A 24 54.67 29.86 -10.81
C ALA A 24 53.49 29.37 -11.66
N ASN A 25 52.99 28.18 -11.38
CA ASN A 25 51.65 27.80 -11.81
C ASN A 25 50.85 27.46 -10.55
N GLN A 26 50.09 28.45 -10.09
CA GLN A 26 48.92 28.24 -9.27
C GLN A 26 47.93 27.40 -10.09
N GLN A 27 48.10 26.08 -10.06
CA GLN A 27 47.00 25.18 -10.34
C GLN A 27 46.20 25.08 -9.04
N ALA A 28 45.33 26.07 -8.85
CA ALA A 28 44.31 26.03 -7.83
C ALA A 28 43.53 24.71 -7.93
N ASP A 29 43.33 24.10 -6.76
CA ASP A 29 42.35 23.07 -6.49
C ASP A 29 41.00 23.34 -7.20
N ILE A 30 40.73 22.66 -8.31
CA ILE A 30 39.37 22.61 -8.90
C ILE A 30 39.00 21.17 -9.28
N SER A 31 39.48 20.17 -8.53
CA SER A 31 39.13 18.76 -8.80
C SER A 31 38.78 17.95 -7.56
N SER A 32 38.65 18.61 -6.40
CA SER A 32 38.29 17.98 -5.12
C SER A 32 36.87 18.30 -4.65
N GLY A 33 36.08 19.04 -5.46
CA GLY A 33 34.77 19.59 -5.06
C GLY A 33 33.51 18.88 -5.56
N LEU A 34 33.60 17.87 -6.42
CA LEU A 34 32.41 17.21 -6.99
C LEU A 34 32.47 15.67 -6.97
N SER A 35 33.25 15.09 -6.06
CA SER A 35 33.09 13.67 -5.74
C SER A 35 32.10 13.55 -4.59
N MET A 36 30.81 13.34 -4.91
CA MET A 36 29.89 12.80 -3.92
C MET A 36 30.39 11.41 -3.54
N LYS A 37 31.13 11.34 -2.43
CA LYS A 37 31.57 10.08 -1.83
C LYS A 37 30.36 9.42 -1.20
N LEU A 38 29.54 8.77 -2.03
CA LEU A 38 28.46 7.91 -1.55
C LEU A 38 29.08 6.74 -0.80
N LYS A 39 28.54 6.44 0.37
CA LYS A 39 28.93 5.25 1.11
C LYS A 39 28.45 4.01 0.33
N PRO A 40 29.16 2.87 0.41
CA PRO A 40 28.78 1.66 -0.32
C PRO A 40 27.33 1.21 -0.07
N TRP A 41 26.78 1.46 1.12
CA TRP A 41 25.38 1.13 1.44
C TRP A 41 24.37 2.06 0.76
N GLU A 42 24.69 3.35 0.58
CA GLU A 42 23.83 4.33 -0.13
C GLU A 42 23.76 3.97 -1.61
N VAL A 43 24.91 3.59 -2.19
CA VAL A 43 24.98 3.10 -3.58
C VAL A 43 24.11 1.85 -3.74
N ASN A 44 24.24 0.88 -2.85
CA ASN A 44 23.40 -0.33 -2.88
C ASN A 44 21.90 -0.01 -2.73
N GLN A 45 21.54 0.94 -1.87
CA GLN A 45 20.15 1.38 -1.74
C GLN A 45 19.63 2.00 -3.04
N HIS A 46 20.40 2.89 -3.65
CA HIS A 46 20.02 3.50 -4.93
C HIS A 46 19.92 2.46 -6.06
N ILE A 47 20.83 1.50 -6.13
CA ILE A 47 20.75 0.39 -7.08
C ILE A 47 19.46 -0.41 -6.86
N SER A 48 19.13 -0.76 -5.61
CA SER A 48 17.88 -1.45 -5.28
C SER A 48 16.65 -0.66 -5.71
N THR A 49 16.64 0.66 -5.50
CA THR A 49 15.56 1.55 -5.97
C THR A 49 15.45 1.55 -7.49
N ILE A 50 16.56 1.61 -8.21
CA ILE A 50 16.57 1.55 -9.68
C ILE A 50 16.00 0.22 -10.18
N LEU A 51 16.46 -0.90 -9.64
CA LEU A 51 15.97 -2.23 -10.02
C LEU A 51 14.48 -2.37 -9.75
N ARG A 52 14.01 -1.87 -8.59
CA ARG A 52 12.59 -1.87 -8.27
C ARG A 52 11.78 -1.01 -9.23
N GLN A 53 12.24 0.20 -9.57
CA GLN A 53 11.55 1.05 -10.54
C GLN A 53 11.48 0.39 -11.92
N MET A 54 12.55 -0.30 -12.34
CA MET A 54 12.53 -1.04 -13.60
C MET A 54 11.50 -2.17 -13.59
N GLU A 55 11.37 -2.90 -12.49
CA GLU A 55 10.34 -3.94 -12.32
C GLU A 55 8.93 -3.35 -12.41
N VAL A 56 8.67 -2.26 -11.69
CA VAL A 56 7.37 -1.58 -11.73
C VAL A 56 7.06 -1.04 -13.12
N ASN A 57 8.02 -0.42 -13.80
CA ASN A 57 7.83 0.09 -15.15
C ASN A 57 7.51 -1.03 -16.15
N LYS A 58 8.20 -2.17 -16.06
CA LYS A 58 7.89 -3.34 -16.91
C LYS A 58 6.46 -3.83 -16.67
N PHE A 59 6.07 -3.94 -15.40
CA PHE A 59 4.72 -4.36 -15.02
C PHE A 59 3.66 -3.40 -15.57
N LEU A 60 3.79 -2.10 -15.31
CA LEU A 60 2.84 -1.10 -15.79
C LEU A 60 2.81 -1.00 -17.32
N HIS A 61 3.94 -1.17 -17.99
CA HIS A 61 4.00 -1.22 -19.45
C HIS A 61 3.21 -2.42 -20.01
N ILE A 62 3.33 -3.60 -19.41
CA ILE A 62 2.50 -4.77 -19.76
C ILE A 62 1.02 -4.44 -19.54
N CYS A 63 0.68 -3.74 -18.46
CA CYS A 63 -0.70 -3.31 -18.20
C CYS A 63 -1.23 -2.40 -19.32
N GLU A 64 -0.42 -1.43 -19.76
CA GLU A 64 -0.79 -0.53 -20.86
C GLU A 64 -0.94 -1.25 -22.20
N ILE A 65 -0.05 -2.20 -22.52
CA ILE A 65 -0.16 -3.05 -23.72
C ILE A 65 -1.49 -3.83 -23.72
N GLU A 66 -1.89 -4.35 -22.57
CA GLU A 66 -3.16 -5.05 -22.39
C GLU A 66 -4.38 -4.10 -22.30
N ARG A 67 -4.19 -2.81 -22.61
CA ARG A 67 -5.22 -1.75 -22.62
C ARG A 67 -5.86 -1.49 -21.27
N ARG A 68 -5.14 -1.75 -20.17
CA ARG A 68 -5.59 -1.40 -18.82
C ARG A 68 -5.36 0.10 -18.59
N PRO A 69 -6.31 0.84 -17.99
CA PRO A 69 -6.31 2.31 -17.97
C PRO A 69 -5.38 2.90 -16.89
N VAL A 70 -4.07 2.66 -16.98
CA VAL A 70 -3.07 3.05 -15.97
C VAL A 70 -3.09 4.56 -15.69
N LEU A 71 -2.94 5.38 -16.74
CA LEU A 71 -2.85 6.84 -16.58
C LEU A 71 -4.19 7.47 -16.15
N GLN A 72 -5.31 6.97 -16.67
CA GLN A 72 -6.64 7.42 -16.29
C GLN A 72 -6.92 7.08 -14.81
N LEU A 73 -6.51 5.90 -14.35
CA LEU A 73 -6.69 5.51 -12.97
C LEU A 73 -5.84 6.37 -12.02
N ALA A 74 -4.58 6.65 -12.39
CA ALA A 74 -3.74 7.58 -11.65
C ALA A 74 -4.37 8.98 -11.55
N ALA A 75 -5.01 9.46 -12.62
CA ALA A 75 -5.69 10.76 -12.66
C ALA A 75 -6.92 10.82 -11.75
N GLN A 76 -7.68 9.74 -11.69
CA GLN A 76 -8.87 9.64 -10.84
C GLN A 76 -8.52 9.55 -9.36
N LEU A 77 -7.45 8.83 -9.03
CA LEU A 77 -7.07 8.60 -7.64
C LEU A 77 -6.27 9.77 -7.03
N PHE A 78 -5.47 10.47 -7.84
CA PHE A 78 -4.52 11.46 -7.34
C PHE A 78 -4.55 12.80 -8.11
N PRO A 79 -5.67 13.56 -8.07
CA PRO A 79 -5.72 14.90 -8.64
C PRO A 79 -5.09 15.96 -7.70
N PRO A 80 -4.32 16.94 -8.21
CA PRO A 80 -3.83 17.08 -9.58
C PRO A 80 -2.64 16.15 -9.87
N LEU A 81 -2.65 15.49 -11.02
CA LEU A 81 -1.48 14.75 -11.51
C LEU A 81 -0.38 15.74 -11.92
N THR A 82 0.65 15.87 -11.10
CA THR A 82 1.86 16.63 -11.44
C THR A 82 2.87 15.83 -12.26
N GLY A 83 2.65 14.51 -12.43
CA GLY A 83 3.50 13.59 -13.18
C GLY A 83 3.12 12.13 -12.95
N VAL A 84 3.80 11.20 -13.63
CA VAL A 84 3.65 9.75 -13.37
C VAL A 84 4.35 9.41 -12.05
N PRO A 85 3.70 8.77 -11.07
CA PRO A 85 4.32 8.46 -9.78
C PRO A 85 5.58 7.60 -9.95
N THR A 86 6.63 7.92 -9.20
CA THR A 86 7.90 7.18 -9.24
C THR A 86 8.39 6.81 -7.84
N LEU A 87 9.21 5.78 -7.74
CA LEU A 87 9.88 5.36 -6.51
C LEU A 87 11.02 6.28 -6.09
N PHE A 88 11.52 7.10 -7.02
CA PHE A 88 12.50 8.15 -6.73
C PHE A 88 11.88 9.36 -6.03
N GLY A 89 10.56 9.46 -6.06
CA GLY A 89 9.81 10.54 -5.43
C GLY A 89 9.66 10.40 -3.91
N SER A 90 8.74 11.20 -3.40
CA SER A 90 8.29 11.20 -2.01
C SER A 90 7.61 9.89 -1.62
N ASN A 91 7.44 9.68 -0.30
CA ASN A 91 6.64 8.56 0.21
C ASN A 91 5.18 8.60 -0.28
N SER A 92 4.66 9.79 -0.62
CA SER A 92 3.35 9.91 -1.25
C SER A 92 3.35 9.30 -2.64
N GLU A 93 4.33 9.62 -3.50
CA GLU A 93 4.43 9.06 -4.85
C GLU A 93 4.67 7.55 -4.83
N ARG A 94 5.50 7.05 -3.90
CA ARG A 94 5.70 5.61 -3.70
C ARG A 94 4.42 4.89 -3.30
N LEU A 95 3.62 5.51 -2.42
CA LEU A 95 2.32 4.99 -2.00
C LEU A 95 1.33 4.98 -3.17
N GLN A 96 1.27 6.06 -3.95
CA GLN A 96 0.43 6.14 -5.15
C GLN A 96 0.80 5.04 -6.15
N LEU A 97 2.09 4.81 -6.34
CA LEU A 97 2.58 3.76 -7.22
C LEU A 97 2.21 2.36 -6.72
N ALA A 98 2.32 2.09 -5.42
CA ALA A 98 1.89 0.82 -4.83
C ALA A 98 0.38 0.57 -5.02
N VAL A 99 -0.45 1.60 -4.82
CA VAL A 99 -1.90 1.52 -5.10
C VAL A 99 -2.17 1.25 -6.58
N LEU A 100 -1.47 1.96 -7.47
CA LEU A 100 -1.60 1.81 -8.92
C LEU A 100 -1.24 0.40 -9.39
N VAL A 101 -0.13 -0.16 -8.87
CA VAL A 101 0.30 -1.53 -9.19
C VAL A 101 -0.80 -2.53 -8.90
N VAL A 102 -1.41 -2.48 -7.70
CA VAL A 102 -2.46 -3.45 -7.32
C VAL A 102 -3.68 -3.32 -8.23
N LEU A 103 -4.16 -2.10 -8.48
CA LEU A 103 -5.38 -1.89 -9.24
C LEU A 103 -5.21 -2.12 -10.75
N CYS A 104 -4.00 -1.93 -11.26
CA CYS A 104 -3.68 -2.21 -12.66
C CYS A 104 -3.41 -3.68 -12.92
N GLY A 105 -3.25 -4.54 -11.90
CA GLY A 105 -3.12 -6.00 -12.09
C GLY A 105 -4.30 -6.64 -12.80
N LYS A 106 -4.08 -7.78 -13.47
CA LYS A 106 -5.18 -8.56 -14.08
C LYS A 106 -6.09 -9.11 -12.98
N ASN A 107 -5.48 -9.49 -11.87
CA ASN A 107 -6.12 -9.78 -10.60
C ASN A 107 -5.24 -9.22 -9.48
N VAL A 108 -5.78 -9.18 -8.26
CA VAL A 108 -5.04 -8.63 -7.11
C VAL A 108 -3.82 -9.48 -6.78
N GLU A 109 -3.92 -10.81 -6.88
CA GLU A 109 -2.82 -11.71 -6.50
C GLU A 109 -1.55 -11.52 -7.35
N GLU A 110 -1.69 -11.33 -8.67
CA GLU A 110 -0.58 -11.09 -9.59
C GLU A 110 0.22 -9.83 -9.19
N ALA A 111 -0.50 -8.77 -8.83
CA ALA A 111 0.11 -7.48 -8.52
C ALA A 111 0.50 -7.34 -7.05
N PHE A 112 -0.05 -8.17 -6.17
CA PHE A 112 0.09 -8.02 -4.72
C PHE A 112 1.54 -8.13 -4.29
N ASP A 113 2.28 -9.14 -4.76
CA ASP A 113 3.68 -9.35 -4.35
C ASP A 113 4.58 -8.18 -4.75
N LEU A 114 4.35 -7.57 -5.91
CA LEU A 114 5.09 -6.38 -6.34
C LEU A 114 4.74 -5.18 -5.46
N ALA A 115 3.47 -4.93 -5.21
CA ALA A 115 3.03 -3.82 -4.36
C ALA A 115 3.49 -4.00 -2.90
N PHE A 116 3.41 -5.22 -2.36
CA PHE A 116 3.84 -5.53 -1.00
C PHE A 116 5.34 -5.37 -0.83
N ARG A 117 6.13 -5.77 -1.83
CA ARG A 117 7.58 -5.51 -1.84
C ARG A 117 7.89 -4.00 -1.83
N ILE A 118 7.16 -3.18 -2.59
CA ILE A 118 7.30 -1.71 -2.52
C ILE A 118 6.95 -1.20 -1.11
N ILE A 119 5.88 -1.71 -0.50
CA ILE A 119 5.49 -1.32 0.86
C ILE A 119 6.61 -1.62 1.86
N GLN A 120 7.23 -2.80 1.77
CA GLN A 120 8.32 -3.21 2.66
C GLN A 120 9.61 -2.43 2.42
N ASP A 121 10.06 -2.34 1.17
CA ASP A 121 11.33 -1.69 0.78
C ASP A 121 11.39 -0.21 1.21
N TYR A 122 10.23 0.47 1.21
CA TYR A 122 10.13 1.90 1.52
C TYR A 122 9.40 2.19 2.83
N HIS A 123 9.13 1.17 3.65
CA HIS A 123 8.42 1.29 4.93
C HIS A 123 7.11 2.08 4.86
N LEU A 124 6.32 1.83 3.81
CA LEU A 124 5.03 2.49 3.62
C LEU A 124 3.99 1.93 4.59
N LYS A 125 2.98 2.74 4.92
CA LYS A 125 1.84 2.27 5.73
C LYS A 125 0.95 1.37 4.88
N ALA A 126 1.08 0.05 5.09
CA ALA A 126 0.30 -0.97 4.37
C ALA A 126 -1.22 -0.72 4.44
N SER A 127 -1.73 -0.36 5.63
CA SER A 127 -3.15 -0.03 5.81
C SER A 127 -3.61 1.08 4.88
N ARG A 128 -2.83 2.15 4.74
CA ARG A 128 -3.18 3.27 3.86
C ARG A 128 -3.22 2.86 2.40
N VAL A 129 -2.26 2.05 1.93
CA VAL A 129 -2.24 1.54 0.55
C VAL A 129 -3.47 0.67 0.32
N PHE A 130 -3.68 -0.34 1.15
CA PHE A 130 -4.76 -1.30 0.94
C PHE A 130 -6.15 -0.71 1.14
N CYS A 131 -6.33 0.28 2.02
CA CYS A 131 -7.61 0.99 2.17
C CYS A 131 -7.97 1.77 0.89
N LEU A 132 -6.99 2.40 0.23
CA LEU A 132 -7.22 3.10 -1.03
C LEU A 132 -7.57 2.11 -2.16
N VAL A 133 -6.87 0.97 -2.21
CA VAL A 133 -7.18 -0.10 -3.15
C VAL A 133 -8.59 -0.63 -2.92
N GLY A 134 -8.94 -0.99 -1.68
CA GLY A 134 -10.27 -1.50 -1.32
C GLY A 134 -11.39 -0.51 -1.63
N SER A 135 -11.20 0.77 -1.30
CA SER A 135 -12.13 1.86 -1.65
C SER A 135 -12.38 1.94 -3.16
N LYS A 136 -11.32 1.85 -3.98
CA LYS A 136 -11.45 1.91 -5.44
C LYS A 136 -12.10 0.65 -6.00
N LEU A 137 -11.71 -0.54 -5.53
CA LEU A 137 -12.33 -1.80 -5.93
C LEU A 137 -13.84 -1.83 -5.60
N ALA A 138 -14.22 -1.32 -4.42
CA ALA A 138 -15.62 -1.15 -4.02
C ALA A 138 -16.36 -0.16 -4.93
N SER A 139 -15.71 0.96 -5.27
CA SER A 139 -16.27 1.95 -6.22
C SER A 139 -16.52 1.34 -7.59
N ASP A 140 -15.68 0.40 -8.03
CA ASP A 140 -15.80 -0.30 -9.31
C ASP A 140 -16.64 -1.60 -9.23
N ASN A 141 -17.24 -1.90 -8.06
CA ASN A 141 -18.02 -3.10 -7.77
C ASN A 141 -17.26 -4.44 -7.97
N ARG A 142 -15.94 -4.43 -7.75
CA ARG A 142 -15.04 -5.59 -7.91
C ARG A 142 -14.94 -6.40 -6.61
N ILE A 143 -16.04 -7.00 -6.16
CA ILE A 143 -16.14 -7.65 -4.83
C ILE A 143 -15.18 -8.83 -4.67
N VAL A 144 -15.08 -9.68 -5.70
CA VAL A 144 -14.18 -10.85 -5.70
C VAL A 144 -12.72 -10.43 -5.46
N GLU A 145 -12.32 -9.27 -5.98
CA GLU A 145 -10.96 -8.78 -5.81
C GLU A 145 -10.71 -8.19 -4.43
N ILE A 146 -11.73 -7.64 -3.78
CA ILE A 146 -11.65 -7.25 -2.37
C ILE A 146 -11.39 -8.50 -1.53
N GLU A 147 -12.12 -9.60 -1.77
CA GLU A 147 -11.88 -10.87 -1.08
C GLU A 147 -10.48 -11.43 -1.33
N GLN A 148 -9.99 -11.39 -2.58
CA GLN A 148 -8.62 -11.76 -2.93
C GLN A 148 -7.59 -10.86 -2.22
N LEU A 149 -7.84 -9.56 -2.12
CA LEU A 149 -6.97 -8.63 -1.40
C LEU A 149 -6.86 -9.01 0.08
N ILE A 150 -8.00 -9.26 0.73
CA ILE A 150 -8.02 -9.71 2.14
C ILE A 150 -7.26 -11.02 2.31
N GLY A 151 -7.49 -12.01 1.43
CA GLY A 151 -6.78 -13.29 1.46
C GLY A 151 -5.27 -13.15 1.22
N SER A 152 -4.85 -12.21 0.37
CA SER A 152 -3.44 -11.91 0.14
C SER A 152 -2.79 -11.22 1.33
N ILE A 153 -3.48 -10.25 1.96
CA ILE A 153 -2.99 -9.58 3.19
C ILE A 153 -2.79 -10.60 4.31
N GLN A 154 -3.73 -11.53 4.51
CA GLN A 154 -3.63 -12.57 5.53
C GLN A 154 -2.43 -13.52 5.30
N ARG A 155 -2.05 -13.78 4.05
CA ARG A 155 -0.90 -14.62 3.69
C ARG A 155 0.43 -13.85 3.65
N SER A 156 0.40 -12.53 3.57
CA SER A 156 1.57 -11.68 3.34
C SER A 156 2.58 -11.59 4.50
N GLY A 157 2.24 -12.14 5.68
CA GLY A 157 3.10 -12.07 6.87
C GLY A 157 3.23 -10.66 7.46
N THR A 158 2.31 -9.75 7.13
CA THR A 158 2.27 -8.40 7.72
C THR A 158 1.98 -8.46 9.22
N SER A 159 2.40 -7.43 9.97
CA SER A 159 2.06 -7.29 11.39
C SER A 159 0.58 -6.98 11.53
N ASP A 160 -0.13 -7.77 12.34
CA ASP A 160 -1.57 -7.64 12.59
C ASP A 160 -2.45 -7.62 11.32
N PRO A 161 -2.44 -8.70 10.51
CA PRO A 161 -3.17 -8.75 9.25
C PRO A 161 -4.68 -8.56 9.45
N SER A 162 -5.24 -9.03 10.57
CA SER A 162 -6.66 -8.86 10.91
C SER A 162 -7.06 -7.39 11.04
N VAL A 163 -6.23 -6.57 11.69
CA VAL A 163 -6.51 -5.14 11.89
C VAL A 163 -6.54 -4.41 10.56
N ILE A 164 -5.55 -4.69 9.69
CA ILE A 164 -5.46 -4.12 8.35
C ILE A 164 -6.66 -4.57 7.51
N CYS A 165 -6.99 -5.87 7.54
CA CYS A 165 -8.15 -6.41 6.81
C CYS A 165 -9.45 -5.73 7.25
N ASP A 166 -9.66 -5.56 8.55
CA ASP A 166 -10.87 -4.92 9.08
C ASP A 166 -10.95 -3.44 8.70
N GLU A 167 -9.81 -2.72 8.62
CA GLU A 167 -9.76 -1.35 8.10
C GLU A 167 -10.14 -1.28 6.62
N VAL A 168 -9.56 -2.17 5.80
CA VAL A 168 -9.85 -2.26 4.35
C VAL A 168 -11.32 -2.59 4.12
N LEU A 169 -11.86 -3.57 4.85
CA LEU A 169 -13.27 -3.95 4.78
C LEU A 169 -14.17 -2.79 5.21
N GLY A 170 -13.86 -2.07 6.29
CA GLY A 170 -14.64 -0.93 6.74
C GLY A 170 -14.79 0.15 5.66
N VAL A 171 -13.67 0.55 5.03
CA VAL A 171 -13.69 1.55 3.95
C VAL A 171 -14.44 1.02 2.72
N SER A 172 -14.21 -0.23 2.35
CA SER A 172 -14.84 -0.85 1.18
C SER A 172 -16.37 -0.93 1.34
N LEU A 173 -16.82 -1.34 2.53
CA LEU A 173 -18.24 -1.46 2.88
C LEU A 173 -18.94 -0.11 2.95
N GLN A 174 -18.26 0.93 3.43
CA GLN A 174 -18.80 2.28 3.42
C GLN A 174 -19.11 2.74 1.99
N VAL A 175 -18.18 2.55 1.06
CA VAL A 175 -18.37 2.89 -0.36
C VAL A 175 -19.52 2.10 -0.98
N LEU A 176 -19.63 0.80 -0.69
CA LEU A 176 -20.74 -0.03 -1.18
C LEU A 176 -22.09 0.40 -0.60
N ALA A 177 -22.13 0.79 0.67
CA ALA A 177 -23.33 1.29 1.33
C ALA A 177 -23.80 2.62 0.71
N GLU A 178 -22.88 3.53 0.38
CA GLU A 178 -23.18 4.79 -0.32
C GLU A 178 -23.76 4.54 -1.72
N LYS A 179 -23.32 3.47 -2.40
CA LYS A 179 -23.85 3.04 -3.70
C LYS A 179 -25.12 2.19 -3.62
N ASN A 180 -25.59 1.87 -2.40
CA ASN A 180 -26.76 1.02 -2.15
C ASN A 180 -26.64 -0.42 -2.71
N GLU A 181 -25.41 -0.95 -2.80
CA GLU A 181 -25.08 -2.31 -3.26
C GLU A 181 -25.16 -3.31 -2.10
N LEU A 182 -26.37 -3.55 -1.57
CA LEU A 182 -26.57 -4.27 -0.31
C LEU A 182 -26.31 -5.78 -0.37
N GLU A 183 -26.37 -6.39 -1.56
CA GLU A 183 -26.14 -7.85 -1.73
C GLU A 183 -24.64 -8.19 -1.62
N ALA A 184 -23.78 -7.29 -2.10
CA ALA A 184 -22.32 -7.43 -2.07
C ALA A 184 -21.70 -7.27 -0.68
N VAL A 185 -22.45 -6.69 0.26
CA VAL A 185 -21.98 -6.36 1.61
C VAL A 185 -21.81 -7.60 2.49
N GLU A 186 -22.75 -8.54 2.42
CA GLU A 186 -22.84 -9.62 3.42
C GLU A 186 -21.63 -10.55 3.44
N PRO A 187 -21.06 -10.99 2.30
CA PRO A 187 -19.82 -11.75 2.28
C PRO A 187 -18.65 -11.00 2.94
N LEU A 188 -18.52 -9.70 2.65
CA LEU A 188 -17.44 -8.86 3.15
C LEU A 188 -17.55 -8.59 4.66
N VAL A 189 -18.74 -8.33 5.19
CA VAL A 189 -18.93 -8.15 6.65
C VAL A 189 -18.58 -9.42 7.42
N ARG A 190 -18.79 -10.61 6.84
CA ARG A 190 -18.45 -11.89 7.49
C ARG A 190 -16.96 -12.05 7.70
N LEU A 191 -16.14 -11.48 6.81
CA LEU A 191 -14.66 -11.48 6.89
C LEU A 191 -14.12 -10.58 8.02
N ILE A 192 -14.91 -9.64 8.54
CA ILE A 192 -14.49 -8.79 9.65
C ILE A 192 -14.31 -9.62 10.92
N THR A 193 -13.14 -9.47 11.54
CA THR A 193 -12.74 -10.20 12.75
C THR A 193 -13.14 -9.47 14.02
N ASP A 194 -12.91 -8.17 14.10
CA ASP A 194 -13.26 -7.35 15.24
C ASP A 194 -14.79 -7.17 15.37
N LEU A 195 -15.32 -7.51 16.54
CA LEU A 195 -16.77 -7.51 16.78
C LEU A 195 -17.34 -6.08 16.65
N ASP A 196 -16.61 -5.08 17.10
CA ASP A 196 -17.08 -3.70 17.18
C ASP A 196 -17.18 -3.08 15.79
N LYS A 197 -16.15 -3.31 14.97
CA LYS A 197 -16.14 -2.99 13.55
C LYS A 197 -17.21 -3.77 12.80
N LYS A 198 -17.44 -5.04 13.15
CA LYS A 198 -18.46 -5.89 12.51
C LYS A 198 -19.88 -5.40 12.76
N VAL A 199 -20.22 -5.05 14.00
CA VAL A 199 -21.53 -4.46 14.32
C VAL A 199 -21.69 -3.11 13.62
N SER A 200 -20.67 -2.26 13.68
CA SER A 200 -20.70 -0.94 13.04
C SER A 200 -20.88 -1.07 11.52
N ALA A 201 -20.21 -2.04 10.88
CA ALA A 201 -20.38 -2.34 9.46
C ALA A 201 -21.82 -2.77 9.12
N TYR A 202 -22.44 -3.66 9.90
CA TYR A 202 -23.85 -4.04 9.68
C TYR A 202 -24.82 -2.86 9.80
N ILE A 203 -24.55 -1.91 10.71
CA ILE A 203 -25.35 -0.69 10.86
C ILE A 203 -25.20 0.18 9.60
N HIS A 204 -23.97 0.48 9.19
CA HIS A 204 -23.69 1.32 8.02
C HIS A 204 -24.26 0.74 6.73
N CYS A 205 -24.21 -0.58 6.58
CA CYS A 205 -24.79 -1.26 5.43
C CYS A 205 -26.30 -1.55 5.57
N ARG A 206 -26.99 -0.92 6.52
CA ARG A 206 -28.45 -0.98 6.71
C ARG A 206 -29.01 -2.38 7.00
N GLN A 207 -28.15 -3.34 7.38
CA GLN A 207 -28.53 -4.70 7.76
C GLN A 207 -28.86 -4.76 9.28
N LEU A 208 -29.82 -3.95 9.71
CA LEU A 208 -30.11 -3.72 11.14
C LEU A 208 -30.54 -4.99 11.89
N LYS A 209 -31.22 -5.93 11.22
CA LYS A 209 -31.59 -7.22 11.83
C LYS A 209 -30.35 -8.03 12.20
N SER A 210 -29.36 -8.11 11.31
CA SER A 210 -28.09 -8.82 11.55
C SER A 210 -27.27 -8.11 12.63
N ALA A 211 -27.22 -6.78 12.59
CA ALA A 211 -26.60 -5.96 13.64
C ALA A 211 -27.22 -6.24 15.02
N TYR A 212 -28.55 -6.25 15.12
CA TYR A 212 -29.29 -6.48 16.36
C TYR A 212 -29.03 -7.87 16.94
N LEU A 213 -29.12 -8.91 16.10
CA LEU A 213 -28.85 -10.29 16.54
C LEU A 213 -27.43 -10.44 17.08
N LEU A 214 -26.45 -9.82 16.43
CA LEU A 214 -25.05 -9.85 16.86
C LEU A 214 -24.83 -9.07 18.17
N ALA A 215 -25.42 -7.88 18.29
CA ALA A 215 -25.33 -7.04 19.49
C ALA A 215 -25.96 -7.71 20.71
N VAL A 216 -27.16 -8.29 20.55
CA VAL A 216 -27.85 -8.99 21.64
C VAL A 216 -27.12 -10.26 22.06
N LYS A 217 -26.59 -11.03 21.09
CA LYS A 217 -25.81 -12.24 21.38
C LYS A 217 -24.58 -11.95 22.26
N ASN A 218 -23.98 -10.78 22.11
CA ASN A 218 -22.81 -10.36 22.87
C ASN A 218 -23.14 -9.38 24.01
N ASN A 219 -24.42 -9.21 24.36
CA ASN A 219 -24.89 -8.30 25.42
C ASN A 219 -24.42 -6.83 25.29
N ARG A 220 -24.26 -6.33 24.06
CA ARG A 220 -23.80 -4.96 23.79
C ARG A 220 -24.96 -3.97 23.76
N LEU A 221 -25.41 -3.51 24.93
CA LEU A 221 -26.56 -2.58 25.02
C LEU A 221 -26.30 -1.22 24.36
N GLU A 222 -25.04 -0.76 24.33
CA GLU A 222 -24.66 0.48 23.63
C GLU A 222 -24.90 0.38 22.13
N ASP A 223 -24.58 -0.76 21.53
CA ASP A 223 -24.86 -1.01 20.11
C ASP A 223 -26.34 -1.11 19.84
N VAL A 224 -27.11 -1.73 20.75
CA VAL A 224 -28.58 -1.79 20.62
C VAL A 224 -29.18 -0.39 20.61
N ARG A 225 -28.65 0.56 21.40
CA ARG A 225 -29.04 1.98 21.33
C ARG A 225 -28.69 2.62 19.99
N ARG A 226 -27.49 2.35 19.45
CA ARG A 226 -27.08 2.84 18.12
C ARG A 226 -27.99 2.28 17.02
N ILE A 227 -28.32 0.99 17.07
CA ILE A 227 -29.21 0.31 16.12
C ILE A 227 -30.63 0.86 16.21
N LEU A 228 -31.12 1.15 17.42
CA LEU A 228 -32.43 1.78 17.61
C LEU A 228 -32.49 3.13 16.90
N HIS A 229 -31.49 3.99 17.10
CA HIS A 229 -31.43 5.29 16.44
C HIS A 229 -31.42 5.16 14.92
N GLU A 230 -30.63 4.25 14.37
CA GLU A 230 -30.59 4.02 12.92
C GLU A 230 -31.90 3.42 12.39
N ALA A 231 -32.57 2.57 13.18
CA ALA A 231 -33.87 2.01 12.83
C ALA A 231 -34.97 3.08 12.82
N GLU A 232 -34.91 4.08 13.69
CA GLU A 232 -35.78 5.26 13.69
C GLU A 232 -35.61 6.08 12.40
N GLN A 233 -34.35 6.38 12.04
CA GLN A 233 -34.02 7.12 10.82
C GLN A 233 -34.47 6.39 9.55
N LEU A 234 -34.29 5.07 9.49
CA LEU A 234 -34.69 4.24 8.35
C LEU A 234 -36.18 3.83 8.38
N GLY A 235 -36.94 4.22 9.41
CA GLY A 235 -38.37 3.87 9.54
C GLY A 235 -38.66 2.39 9.77
N GLN A 236 -37.69 1.60 10.23
CA GLN A 236 -37.85 0.15 10.46
C GLN A 236 -38.53 -0.16 11.81
N THR A 237 -39.84 0.04 11.88
CA THR A 237 -40.64 -0.06 13.12
C THR A 237 -40.48 -1.40 13.85
N LYS A 238 -40.32 -2.51 13.11
CA LYS A 238 -40.13 -3.85 13.70
C LYS A 238 -38.82 -3.96 14.48
N ILE A 239 -37.73 -3.39 13.96
CA ILE A 239 -36.42 -3.42 14.62
C ILE A 239 -36.40 -2.46 15.81
N GLN A 240 -37.06 -1.29 15.69
CA GLN A 240 -37.21 -0.35 16.80
C GLN A 240 -37.89 -1.02 18.01
N GLN A 241 -39.04 -1.68 17.80
CA GLN A 241 -39.76 -2.39 18.87
C GLN A 241 -38.91 -3.47 19.54
N LEU A 242 -38.11 -4.22 18.75
CA LEU A 242 -37.20 -5.22 19.29
C LEU A 242 -36.10 -4.59 20.16
N CYS A 243 -35.51 -3.49 19.69
CA CYS A 243 -34.48 -2.78 20.44
C CYS A 243 -35.02 -2.18 21.74
N MET A 244 -36.17 -1.50 21.69
CA MET A 244 -36.81 -0.92 22.89
C MET A 244 -37.10 -2.00 23.93
N LYS A 245 -37.74 -3.11 23.53
CA LYS A 245 -38.03 -4.23 24.42
C LYS A 245 -36.77 -4.80 25.07
N LYS A 246 -35.67 -4.89 24.32
CA LYS A 246 -34.40 -5.41 24.86
C LYS A 246 -33.74 -4.43 25.82
N LEU A 247 -33.83 -3.12 25.55
CA LEU A 247 -33.30 -2.08 26.44
C LEU A 247 -34.08 -2.02 27.75
N GLU A 248 -35.41 -2.11 27.72
CA GLU A 248 -36.27 -2.18 28.91
C GLU A 248 -35.96 -3.40 29.80
N GLN A 249 -35.72 -4.55 29.17
CA GLN A 249 -35.31 -5.78 29.88
C GLN A 249 -33.93 -5.66 30.51
N GLY A 250 -33.00 -4.94 29.86
CA GLY A 250 -31.64 -4.73 30.37
C GLY A 250 -31.54 -3.68 31.48
N SER A 251 -32.54 -2.79 31.62
CA SER A 251 -32.62 -1.80 32.71
C SER A 251 -33.26 -2.34 34.00
N ASN A 252 -33.88 -3.52 33.97
CA ASN A 252 -34.55 -4.16 35.12
C ASN A 252 -33.74 -5.31 35.75
N THR A 253 -32.47 -5.46 35.36
CA THR A 253 -31.48 -6.41 35.89
C THR A 253 -30.22 -5.65 36.25
#